data_AF-A0A943YCR2-F1
#
_entry.id   AF-A0A943YCR2-F1
#
_cell.length_a   1.000
_cell.length_b   1.000
_cell.length_c   1.000
_cell.angle_alpha   90.00
_cell.angle_beta   90.00
_cell.angle_gamma   90.00
#
_symmetry.space_group_name_H-M   'P 1'
#
loop_
_entity.id
_entity.type
_entity.pdbx_description
1 polymer ?
#
loop_
_entity_poly.entity_id
_entity_poly.type
_entity_poly.pdbx_seq_one_letter_code
_entity_poly.pdbx_strand_id
1 'polypeptide(L)' 'MSLSELQDYLSLGRNKAIEWGKSIKADVHIGRRVLYDKSVIDRALDRMGRDEK' A
#
# COMPACT_ATOMS: atom_id res chain seq x y z
N MET A 1 1.90 7.55 -3.87
CA MET A 1 2.79 7.77 -2.72
C MET A 1 4.08 6.97 -2.91
N SER A 2 5.19 7.45 -2.36
CA SER A 2 6.48 6.77 -2.30
C SER A 2 6.46 5.63 -1.27
N LEU A 3 7.52 4.82 -1.23
CA LEU A 3 7.64 3.76 -0.24
C LEU A 3 7.72 4.30 1.20
N SER A 4 8.43 5.41 1.44
CA SER A 4 8.51 6.02 2.77
C SER A 4 7.14 6.49 3.25
N GLU A 5 6.39 7.19 2.39
CA GLU A 5 5.02 7.59 2.69
C GLU A 5 4.11 6.38 2.97
N LEU A 6 4.27 5.28 2.24
CA LEU A 6 3.52 4.04 2.49
C LEU A 6 3.86 3.43 3.86
N GLN A 7 5.14 3.40 4.22
CA GLN A 7 5.60 2.89 5.52
C GLN A 7 4.98 3.69 6.67
N ASP A 8 5.02 5.02 6.58
CA ASP A 8 4.45 5.91 7.58
C ASP A 8 2.93 5.77 7.64
N TYR A 9 2.27 5.71 6.47
CA TYR A 9 0.82 5.58 6.37
C TYR A 9 0.27 4.28 6.97
N LEU A 10 0.96 3.16 6.75
CA LEU A 10 0.55 1.85 7.26
C LEU A 10 1.20 1.51 8.61
N SER A 11 2.11 2.35 9.12
CA SER A 11 2.99 2.03 10.24
C SER A 11 3.70 0.68 10.08
N LEU A 12 4.15 0.37 8.85
CA LEU A 12 4.81 -0.88 8.50
C LEU A 12 6.29 -0.68 8.18
N GLY A 13 7.10 -1.68 8.55
CA GLY A 13 8.48 -1.78 8.09
C GLY A 13 8.57 -1.97 6.58
N ARG A 14 9.72 -1.60 5.98
CA ARG A 14 9.94 -1.54 4.54
C ARG A 14 9.48 -2.78 3.78
N ASN A 15 9.92 -3.96 4.22
CA ASN A 15 9.63 -5.22 3.51
C ASN A 15 8.13 -5.53 3.55
N LYS A 16 7.50 -5.39 4.73
CA LYS A 16 6.07 -5.61 4.90
C LYS A 16 5.24 -4.63 4.07
N ALA A 17 5.64 -3.36 4.02
CA ALA A 17 4.97 -2.35 3.20
C ALA A 17 5.03 -2.69 1.70
N ILE A 18 6.20 -3.14 1.20
CA ILE A 18 6.35 -3.59 -0.20
C ILE A 18 5.49 -4.81 -0.49
N GLU A 19 5.57 -5.84 0.36
CA GLU A 19 4.82 -7.09 0.18
C GLU A 19 3.31 -6.85 0.20
N TRP A 20 2.83 -6.02 1.13
CA TRP A 20 1.42 -5.67 1.22
C TRP A 20 0.98 -4.83 0.03
N GLY A 21 1.75 -3.81 -0.38
CA GLY A 21 1.43 -2.99 -1.55
C GLY A 21 1.30 -3.82 -2.83
N LYS A 22 2.15 -4.86 -2.99
CA LYS A 22 2.05 -5.82 -4.09
C LYS A 22 0.83 -6.74 -3.98
N SER A 23 0.49 -7.21 -2.78
CA SER A 23 -0.64 -8.12 -2.60
C SER A 23 -1.98 -7.48 -2.96
N ILE A 24 -2.13 -6.17 -2.70
CA ILE A 24 -3.32 -5.40 -3.08
C ILE A 24 -3.24 -4.78 -4.48
N LYS A 25 -2.16 -5.05 -5.24
CA LYS A 25 -1.88 -4.46 -6.56
C LYS A 25 -1.88 -2.92 -6.56
N ALA A 26 -1.36 -2.31 -5.50
CA ALA A 26 -1.21 -0.86 -5.42
C ALA A 26 0.12 -0.38 -6.03
N ASP A 27 1.07 -1.27 -6.33
CA ASP A 27 2.36 -0.90 -6.90
C ASP A 27 2.25 -0.48 -8.38
N VAL A 28 2.62 0.78 -8.64
CA VAL A 28 2.62 1.41 -9.96
C VAL A 28 4.07 1.65 -10.37
N HIS A 29 4.48 1.03 -11.48
CA HIS A 29 5.83 1.12 -12.01
C HIS A 29 5.91 2.27 -13.02
N ILE A 30 6.77 3.25 -12.75
CA ILE A 30 7.08 4.38 -13.64
C ILE A 30 8.58 4.33 -13.94
N GLY A 31 8.91 3.65 -15.04
CA GLY A 31 10.30 3.32 -15.37
C GLY A 31 10.93 2.49 -14.25
N ARG A 32 12.00 3.01 -13.62
CA ARG A 32 12.68 2.35 -12.50
C ARG A 32 12.08 2.65 -11.12
N ARG A 33 11.11 3.58 -11.05
CA ARG A 33 10.49 3.99 -9.79
C ARG A 33 9.23 3.19 -9.55
N VAL A 34 9.01 2.82 -8.29
CA VAL A 34 7.75 2.24 -7.83
C VAL A 34 7.07 3.26 -6.92
N LEU A 35 5.84 3.60 -7.26
CA LEU A 35 4.92 4.37 -6.43
C LEU A 35 3.74 3.49 -6.05
N TYR A 36 2.97 3.90 -5.05
CA TYR A 36 1.77 3.19 -4.60
C TYR A 36 0.53 4.05 -4.77
N ASP A 37 -0.53 3.48 -5.32
CA ASP A 37 -1.81 4.17 -5.53
C ASP A 37 -2.61 4.28 -4.22
N LYS A 38 -2.80 5.51 -3.74
CA LYS A 38 -3.54 5.79 -2.51
C LYS A 38 -4.99 5.32 -2.58
N SER A 39 -5.65 5.45 -3.72
CA SER A 39 -7.06 5.05 -3.87
C SER A 39 -7.25 3.54 -3.75
N VAL A 40 -6.26 2.75 -4.20
CA VAL A 40 -6.26 1.29 -4.07
C VAL A 40 -6.04 0.91 -2.61
N ILE A 41 -5.08 1.57 -1.95
CA ILE A 41 -4.76 1.38 -0.53
C ILE A 41 -5.99 1.68 0.35
N ASP A 42 -6.58 2.86 0.20
CA ASP A 42 -7.76 3.28 1.00
C ASP A 42 -8.90 2.26 0.85
N ARG A 43 -9.19 1.83 -0.39
CA ARG A 43 -10.22 0.81 -0.66
C ARG A 43 -9.91 -0.55 -0.03
N ALA A 44 -8.64 -0.94 0.05
CA ALA A 44 -8.23 -2.19 0.69
C ALA A 44 -8.41 -2.12 2.20
N LEU A 45 -8.01 -1.01 2.84
CA LEU A 45 -8.19 -0.78 4.27
C LEU A 45 -9.67 -0.70 4.65
N ASP A 46 -10.49 -0.02 3.84
CA ASP A 46 -11.94 0.06 4.05
C ASP A 46 -12.62 -1.31 4.00
N ARG A 47 -12.13 -2.23 3.15
CA ARG A 47 -12.64 -3.61 3.09
C ARG A 47 -12.22 -4.38 4.34
N MET A 48 -10.95 -4.31 4.72
CA MET A 48 -10.43 -4.98 5.92
C MET A 48 -11.17 -4.55 7.20
N GLY A 49 -11.43 -3.25 7.37
CA GLY A 49 -12.18 -2.75 8.53
C GLY A 49 -13.67 -3.08 8.55
N ARG A 50 -14.24 -3.52 7.42
CA ARG A 50 -15.64 -4.00 7.33
C ARG A 50 -15.77 -5.48 7.64
N ASP A 51 -14.75 -6.28 7.33
CA ASP A 51 -14.73 -7.73 7.59
C ASP A 51 -14.50 -8.06 9.08
N GLU A 52 -14.05 -7.10 9.91
CA GLU A 52 -13.95 -7.26 11.37
C GLU A 52 -15.29 -7.04 12.13
N LYS A 53 -16.43 -6.94 11.42
CA LYS A 53 -17.77 -6.85 12.02
C LYS A 53 -18.65 -8.03 11.62
#